data_AF-A0AAI9FX49-F1
#
_entry.id   AF-A0AAI9FX49-F1
#
_cell.length_a   1.000
_cell.length_b   1.000
_cell.length_c   1.000
_cell.angle_alpha   90.00
_cell.angle_beta   90.00
_cell.angle_gamma   90.00
#
_symmetry.space_group_name_H-M   'P 1'
#
loop_
_entity.id
_entity.type
_entity.pdbx_description
1 polymer ?
#
loop_
_entity_poly.entity_id
_entity_poly.type
_entity_poly.pdbx_seq_one_letter_code
_entity_poly.pdbx_strand_id
1 'polypeptide(L)'
;MILPGVILAPLGLVGLAAGLEVMKRDFFIGVVCCVPGALVFAFLAFCLALHIRAQRLWDWHVRTGRIPYFRKHGFLKGALLGGGLGVVAVVAAAVLGFKYADHPQFGEIATAAFYLAWLWGVLLIGVLAVVFGWVKRAWDRTALPR
;
A
#
# COMPACT_ATOMS: atom_id res chain seq x y z
N MET A 1 -5.00 12.32 16.54
CA MET A 1 -4.42 11.10 15.93
C MET A 1 -3.86 10.11 16.97
N ILE A 2 -4.39 10.08 18.20
CA ILE A 2 -3.72 9.37 19.30
C ILE A 2 -3.91 7.85 19.19
N LEU A 3 -5.12 7.38 18.81
CA LEU A 3 -5.42 5.93 18.84
C LEU A 3 -4.68 5.09 17.76
N PRO A 4 -4.63 5.49 16.47
CA PRO A 4 -3.92 4.68 15.46
C PRO A 4 -2.41 4.73 15.65
N GLY A 5 -1.87 5.89 16.01
CA GLY A 5 -0.42 6.07 16.21
C GLY A 5 0.11 5.26 17.39
N VAL A 6 -0.63 5.19 18.50
CA VAL A 6 -0.18 4.49 19.72
C VAL A 6 -0.11 2.98 19.53
N ILE A 7 -0.95 2.38 18.68
CA ILE A 7 -1.00 0.93 18.48
C ILE A 7 -0.23 0.50 17.23
N LEU A 8 -0.45 1.16 16.08
CA LEU A 8 0.18 0.76 14.83
C LEU A 8 1.64 1.19 14.73
N ALA A 9 2.06 2.31 15.33
CA ALA A 9 3.46 2.75 15.20
C ALA A 9 4.43 1.79 15.90
N PRO A 10 4.19 1.33 17.14
CA PRO A 10 5.03 0.31 17.77
C PRO A 10 5.03 -1.00 17.00
N LEU A 11 3.87 -1.46 16.50
CA LEU A 11 3.77 -2.67 15.69
C LEU A 11 4.57 -2.58 14.39
N GLY A 12 4.50 -1.44 13.68
CA GLY A 12 5.30 -1.20 12.48
C GLY A 12 6.80 -1.19 12.78
N LEU A 13 7.21 -0.60 13.90
CA LEU A 13 8.60 -0.48 14.33
C LEU A 13 9.19 -1.84 14.76
N VAL A 14 8.41 -2.64 15.49
CA VAL A 14 8.75 -4.02 15.84
C VAL A 14 8.88 -4.87 14.57
N GLY A 15 7.95 -4.75 13.63
CA GLY A 15 8.02 -5.48 12.35
C GLY A 15 9.26 -5.15 11.53
N LEU A 16 9.63 -3.86 11.42
CA LEU A 16 10.85 -3.45 10.73
C LEU A 16 12.13 -3.87 11.47
N ALA A 17 12.16 -3.73 12.79
CA ALA A 17 13.32 -4.13 13.60
C ALA A 17 13.57 -5.63 13.52
N ALA A 18 12.51 -6.44 13.67
CA ALA A 18 12.58 -7.89 13.52
C ALA A 18 13.01 -8.30 12.11
N GLY A 19 12.47 -7.65 11.07
CA GLY A 19 12.87 -7.92 9.69
C GLY A 19 14.34 -7.59 9.41
N LEU A 20 14.85 -6.47 9.93
CA LEU A 20 16.26 -6.08 9.80
C LEU A 20 17.22 -7.03 10.53
N GLU A 21 16.82 -7.59 11.67
CA GLU A 21 17.61 -8.61 12.36
C GLU A 21 17.64 -9.93 11.60
N VAL A 22 16.51 -10.38 11.07
CA VAL A 22 16.43 -11.60 10.26
C VAL A 22 17.20 -11.46 8.95
N MET A 23 17.25 -10.26 8.38
CA MET A 23 18.00 -9.96 7.15
C MET A 23 19.51 -10.21 7.28
N LYS A 24 20.06 -10.21 8.49
CA LYS A 24 21.47 -10.55 8.77
C LYS A 24 21.75 -12.05 8.64
N ARG A 25 20.74 -12.90 8.81
CA ARG A 25 20.83 -14.37 8.62
C ARG A 25 20.40 -14.77 7.23
N ASP A 26 19.20 -14.34 6.83
CA ASP A 26 18.59 -14.67 5.56
C ASP A 26 17.96 -13.43 4.95
N PHE A 27 18.61 -12.91 3.90
CA PHE A 27 18.20 -11.68 3.22
C PHE A 27 16.73 -11.74 2.76
N PHE A 28 16.31 -12.86 2.17
CA PHE A 28 14.96 -13.03 1.61
C PHE A 28 13.87 -13.05 2.68
N ILE A 29 14.07 -13.80 3.76
CA ILE A 29 13.11 -13.87 4.88
C ILE A 29 13.05 -12.50 5.57
N GLY A 30 14.19 -11.84 5.73
CA GLY A 30 14.28 -10.48 6.25
C GLY A 30 13.44 -9.48 5.45
N VAL A 31 13.51 -9.53 4.12
CA VAL A 31 12.68 -8.68 3.24
C VAL A 31 11.19 -8.96 3.43
N VAL A 32 10.78 -10.22 3.45
CA VAL A 32 9.36 -10.60 3.65
C VAL A 32 8.84 -10.09 4.99
N CYS A 33 9.65 -10.15 6.05
CA CYS A 33 9.31 -9.61 7.37
C CYS A 33 9.30 -8.07 7.41
N CYS A 34 10.14 -7.39 6.64
CA CYS A 34 10.21 -5.93 6.57
C CYS A 34 9.02 -5.29 5.83
N VAL A 35 8.49 -5.96 4.80
CA VAL A 35 7.37 -5.46 3.97
C VAL A 35 6.15 -5.02 4.79
N PRO A 36 5.59 -5.85 5.71
CA PRO A 36 4.43 -5.44 6.50
C PRO A 36 4.76 -4.25 7.43
N GLY A 37 5.96 -4.20 8.01
CA GLY A 37 6.40 -3.06 8.82
C GLY A 37 6.43 -1.77 8.01
N ALA A 38 7.01 -1.80 6.81
CA ALA A 38 7.05 -0.65 5.90
C ALA A 38 5.64 -0.19 5.46
N LEU A 39 4.72 -1.13 5.21
CA LEU A 39 3.33 -0.81 4.87
C LEU A 39 2.60 -0.10 6.01
N VAL A 40 2.81 -0.53 7.26
CA VAL A 40 2.24 0.13 8.44
C VAL A 40 2.77 1.56 8.58
N PHE A 41 4.06 1.78 8.37
CA PHE A 41 4.63 3.14 8.37
C PHE A 41 4.09 4.02 7.25
N ALA A 42 4.00 3.48 6.02
CA ALA A 42 3.42 4.20 4.89
C ALA A 42 1.97 4.59 5.16
N PHE A 43 1.18 3.70 5.77
CA PHE A 43 -0.19 3.96 6.17
C PHE A 43 -0.29 5.07 7.23
N LEU A 44 0.57 5.05 8.25
CA LEU A 44 0.62 6.10 9.28
C LEU A 44 1.02 7.46 8.69
N ALA A 45 2.03 7.50 7.82
CA ALA A 45 2.43 8.70 7.10
C ALA A 45 1.31 9.25 6.22
N PHE A 46 0.57 8.37 5.54
CA PHE A 46 -0.59 8.75 4.75
C PHE A 46 -1.72 9.33 5.62
N CYS A 47 -2.02 8.70 6.77
CA CYS A 47 -2.98 9.22 7.74
C CYS A 47 -2.58 10.62 8.23
N LEU A 48 -1.29 10.83 8.53
CA LEU A 48 -0.78 12.13 8.98
C LEU A 48 -0.95 13.19 7.88
N ALA A 49 -0.62 12.85 6.63
CA ALA A 49 -0.80 13.74 5.50
C ALA A 49 -2.27 14.13 5.29
N LEU A 50 -3.21 13.17 5.41
CA LEU A 50 -4.65 13.45 5.37
C LEU A 50 -5.09 14.35 6.52
N HIS A 51 -4.56 14.14 7.73
CA HIS A 51 -4.88 14.97 8.89
C HIS A 51 -4.44 16.42 8.69
N ILE A 52 -3.19 16.64 8.26
CA ILE A 52 -2.68 18.00 7.97
C ILE A 52 -3.53 18.68 6.89
N ARG A 53 -3.90 17.95 5.83
CA ARG A 53 -4.76 18.48 4.76
C ARG A 53 -6.16 18.82 5.25
N ALA A 54 -6.74 17.98 6.11
CA ALA A 54 -8.04 18.24 6.72
C ALA A 54 -8.00 19.50 7.62
N GLN A 55 -6.92 19.71 8.38
CA GLN A 55 -6.72 20.95 9.16
C GLN A 55 -6.67 22.17 8.24
N ARG A 56 -5.90 22.11 7.15
CA ARG A 56 -5.84 23.20 6.16
C ARG A 56 -7.18 23.49 5.50
N LEU A 57 -7.96 22.44 5.19
CA LEU A 57 -9.31 22.58 4.63
C LEU A 57 -10.26 23.25 5.62
N TRP A 58 -10.15 22.93 6.90
CA TRP A 58 -10.91 23.57 7.96
C TRP A 58 -10.55 25.05 8.10
N ASP A 59 -9.26 25.39 8.12
CA ASP A 59 -8.81 26.79 8.15
C ASP A 59 -9.33 27.59 6.96
N TRP A 60 -9.32 26.99 5.76
CA TRP A 60 -9.89 27.61 4.57
C TRP A 60 -11.40 27.83 4.70
N HIS A 61 -12.13 26.84 5.21
CA HIS A 61 -13.57 26.93 5.43
C HIS A 61 -13.92 28.06 6.42
N VAL A 62 -13.20 28.15 7.54
CA VAL A 62 -13.38 29.20 8.54
C VAL A 62 -13.10 30.59 7.96
N ARG A 63 -12.09 30.73 7.08
CA ARG A 63 -11.74 32.02 6.45
C ARG A 63 -12.71 32.47 5.38
N THR A 64 -13.29 31.53 4.62
CA THR A 64 -14.12 31.85 3.44
C THR A 64 -15.62 31.73 3.68
N GLY A 65 -16.03 31.02 4.75
CA GLY A 65 -17.43 30.70 5.02
C GLY A 65 -18.08 29.75 4.01
N ARG A 66 -17.33 29.22 3.04
CA ARG A 66 -17.86 28.38 1.94
C ARG A 66 -17.75 26.91 2.27
N ILE A 67 -18.83 26.15 2.06
CA ILE A 67 -18.84 24.70 2.24
C ILE A 67 -18.02 24.02 1.12
N PRO A 68 -17.01 23.19 1.44
CA PRO A 68 -16.21 22.51 0.42
C PRO A 68 -17.04 21.48 -0.36
N TYR A 69 -16.98 21.54 -1.70
CA TYR A 69 -17.61 20.55 -2.56
C TYR A 69 -16.67 19.36 -2.83
N PHE A 70 -17.05 18.18 -2.35
CA PHE A 70 -16.22 16.99 -2.49
C PHE A 70 -16.36 16.33 -3.86
N ARG A 71 -15.26 16.25 -4.62
CA ARG A 71 -15.21 15.57 -5.93
C ARG A 71 -15.45 14.06 -5.77
N LYS A 72 -16.44 13.51 -6.47
CA LYS A 72 -16.85 12.09 -6.36
C LYS A 72 -15.99 11.12 -7.22
N HIS A 73 -15.29 11.62 -8.24
CA HIS A 73 -14.65 10.82 -9.29
C HIS A 73 -13.25 10.25 -8.94
N GLY A 74 -12.74 10.52 -7.73
CA GLY A 74 -11.36 10.13 -7.35
C GLY A 74 -11.16 8.61 -7.25
N PHE A 75 -12.21 7.87 -6.90
CA PHE A 75 -12.13 6.42 -6.68
C PHE A 75 -11.71 5.64 -7.93
N LEU A 76 -12.37 5.89 -9.07
CA LEU A 76 -12.14 5.12 -10.29
C LEU A 76 -10.69 5.30 -10.78
N LYS A 77 -10.14 6.51 -10.68
CA LYS A 77 -8.74 6.79 -11.04
C LYS A 77 -7.75 6.02 -10.14
N GLY A 78 -8.02 6.00 -8.83
CA GLY A 78 -7.21 5.21 -7.89
C GLY A 78 -7.34 3.72 -8.14
N ALA A 79 -8.55 3.23 -8.41
CA ALA A 79 -8.80 1.82 -8.67
C ALA A 79 -8.13 1.32 -9.94
N LEU A 80 -8.11 2.15 -10.99
CA LEU A 80 -7.43 1.83 -12.24
C LEU A 80 -5.91 1.74 -12.05
N LEU A 81 -5.32 2.65 -11.27
CA LEU A 81 -3.90 2.58 -10.90
C LEU A 81 -3.57 1.35 -10.04
N GLY A 82 -4.39 1.07 -9.01
CA GLY A 82 -4.18 -0.10 -8.14
C GLY A 82 -4.37 -1.43 -8.88
N GLY A 83 -5.37 -1.51 -9.75
CA GLY A 83 -5.61 -2.67 -10.61
C GLY A 83 -4.48 -2.87 -11.61
N GLY A 84 -4.01 -1.79 -12.26
CA GLY A 84 -2.86 -1.85 -13.17
C GLY A 84 -1.58 -2.33 -12.48
N LEU A 85 -1.28 -1.81 -11.28
CA LEU A 85 -0.15 -2.30 -10.47
C LEU A 85 -0.30 -3.78 -10.11
N GLY A 86 -1.50 -4.22 -9.74
CA GLY A 86 -1.78 -5.63 -9.47
C GLY A 86 -1.54 -6.52 -10.69
N VAL A 87 -1.98 -6.09 -11.87
CA VAL A 87 -1.78 -6.85 -13.12
C VAL A 87 -0.29 -6.95 -13.44
N VAL A 88 0.45 -5.85 -13.33
CA VAL A 88 1.90 -5.85 -13.54
C VAL A 88 2.59 -6.81 -12.57
N ALA A 89 2.19 -6.83 -11.29
CA ALA A 89 2.75 -7.75 -10.29
C ALA A 89 2.47 -9.22 -10.63
N VAL A 90 1.24 -9.56 -11.04
CA VAL A 90 0.86 -10.92 -11.45
C VAL A 90 1.61 -11.36 -12.70
N VAL A 91 1.73 -10.47 -13.70
CA VAL A 91 2.49 -10.75 -14.94
C VAL A 91 3.97 -10.93 -14.63
N ALA A 92 4.56 -10.09 -13.77
CA ALA A 92 5.95 -10.23 -13.36
C ALA A 92 6.18 -11.56 -12.61
N ALA A 93 5.28 -11.95 -11.70
CA ALA A 93 5.35 -13.24 -11.01
C ALA A 93 5.24 -14.42 -11.98
N ALA A 94 4.37 -14.31 -13.00
CA ALA A 94 4.25 -15.32 -14.05
C ALA A 94 5.55 -15.46 -14.87
N VAL A 95 6.11 -14.34 -15.31
CA VAL A 95 7.38 -14.31 -16.08
C VAL A 95 8.55 -14.83 -15.25
N LEU A 96 8.62 -14.48 -13.97
CA LEU A 96 9.63 -14.99 -13.05
C LEU A 96 9.50 -16.50 -12.84
N GLY A 97 8.26 -17.00 -12.69
CA GLY A 97 7.97 -18.42 -12.64
C GLY A 97 8.50 -19.17 -13.86
N PHE A 98 8.17 -18.70 -15.07
CA PHE A 98 8.64 -19.33 -16.30
C PHE A 98 10.16 -19.24 -16.53
N LYS A 99 10.80 -18.12 -16.15
CA LYS A 99 12.24 -17.92 -16.38
C LYS A 99 13.13 -18.57 -15.32
N TYR A 100 12.65 -18.69 -14.09
CA TYR A 100 13.48 -19.11 -12.95
C TYR A 100 13.05 -20.43 -12.32
N ALA A 101 12.06 -21.15 -12.88
CA ALA A 101 11.59 -22.44 -12.36
C ALA A 101 12.73 -23.47 -12.17
N ASP A 102 13.68 -23.52 -13.11
CA ASP A 102 14.78 -24.49 -13.08
C ASP A 102 16.05 -23.97 -12.37
N HIS A 103 16.01 -22.76 -11.81
CA HIS A 103 17.19 -22.20 -11.14
C HIS A 103 17.41 -22.85 -9.76
N PRO A 104 18.62 -23.33 -9.44
CA PRO A 104 18.89 -24.15 -8.25
C PRO A 104 18.71 -23.43 -6.91
N GLN A 105 18.66 -22.09 -6.90
CA GLN A 105 18.44 -21.26 -5.70
C GLN A 105 17.10 -20.52 -5.70
N PHE A 106 16.49 -20.31 -6.88
CA PHE A 106 15.29 -19.49 -7.04
C PHE A 106 14.06 -20.27 -7.51
N GLY A 107 14.22 -21.54 -7.90
CA GLY A 107 13.18 -22.38 -8.50
C GLY A 107 11.96 -22.59 -7.60
N GLU A 108 12.17 -22.96 -6.33
CA GLU A 108 11.06 -23.13 -5.37
C GLU A 108 10.29 -21.82 -5.11
N ILE A 109 10.99 -20.69 -5.09
CA ILE A 109 10.38 -19.38 -4.82
C ILE A 109 9.66 -18.87 -6.07
N ALA A 110 10.25 -19.03 -7.25
CA ALA A 110 9.66 -18.65 -8.53
C ALA A 110 8.38 -19.46 -8.82
N THR A 111 8.40 -20.75 -8.51
CA THR A 111 7.21 -21.61 -8.60
C THR A 111 6.17 -21.26 -7.54
N ALA A 112 6.55 -21.02 -6.29
CA ALA A 112 5.62 -20.55 -5.26
C ALA A 112 4.98 -19.20 -5.61
N ALA A 113 5.77 -18.25 -6.13
CA ALA A 113 5.28 -16.95 -6.60
C ALA A 113 4.31 -17.10 -7.78
N PHE A 114 4.59 -18.03 -8.70
CA PHE A 114 3.70 -18.38 -9.79
C PHE A 114 2.36 -18.96 -9.28
N TYR A 115 2.40 -19.92 -8.36
CA TYR A 115 1.19 -20.52 -7.77
C TYR A 115 0.37 -19.49 -6.98
N LEU A 116 1.03 -18.62 -6.21
CA LEU A 116 0.38 -17.53 -5.50
C LEU A 116 -0.29 -16.54 -6.47
N ALA A 117 0.42 -16.15 -7.53
CA ALA A 117 -0.13 -15.28 -8.56
C ALA A 117 -1.29 -15.93 -9.32
N TRP A 118 -1.25 -17.24 -9.54
CA TRP A 118 -2.31 -17.98 -10.22
C TRP A 118 -3.56 -18.14 -9.34
N LEU A 119 -3.41 -18.61 -8.09
CA LEU A 119 -4.54 -18.81 -7.18
C LEU A 119 -5.13 -17.50 -6.65
N TRP A 120 -4.27 -16.53 -6.32
CA TRP A 120 -4.68 -15.33 -5.59
C TRP A 120 -4.52 -14.04 -6.40
N GLY A 121 -4.06 -14.10 -7.66
CA GLY A 121 -3.80 -12.92 -8.48
C GLY A 121 -5.02 -12.04 -8.68
N VAL A 122 -6.19 -12.62 -8.97
CA VAL A 122 -7.44 -11.86 -9.11
C VAL A 122 -7.81 -11.15 -7.81
N LEU A 123 -7.66 -11.83 -6.68
CA LEU A 123 -7.92 -11.25 -5.37
C LEU A 123 -6.92 -10.13 -5.06
N LEU A 124 -5.64 -10.33 -5.36
CA LEU A 124 -4.58 -9.34 -5.15
C LEU A 124 -4.82 -8.08 -6.01
N ILE A 125 -5.16 -8.24 -7.29
CA ILE A 125 -5.53 -7.14 -8.20
C ILE A 125 -6.75 -6.40 -7.65
N GLY A 126 -7.80 -7.13 -7.24
CA GLY A 126 -9.02 -6.55 -6.70
C GLY A 126 -8.78 -5.77 -5.42
N VAL A 127 -8.03 -6.33 -4.48
CA VAL A 127 -7.68 -5.66 -3.21
C VAL A 127 -6.86 -4.40 -3.47
N LEU A 128 -5.83 -4.46 -4.32
CA LEU A 128 -5.04 -3.27 -4.66
C LEU A 128 -5.89 -2.20 -5.35
N ALA A 129 -6.75 -2.57 -6.30
CA ALA A 129 -7.67 -1.64 -6.95
C ALA A 129 -8.59 -0.97 -5.92
N VAL A 130 -9.20 -1.72 -5.01
CA VAL A 130 -10.07 -1.16 -3.97
C VAL A 130 -9.30 -0.23 -3.06
N VAL A 131 -8.16 -0.67 -2.52
CA VAL A 131 -7.32 0.12 -1.60
C VAL A 131 -6.87 1.43 -2.24
N PHE A 132 -6.26 1.38 -3.43
CA PHE A 132 -5.82 2.59 -4.12
C PHE A 132 -6.99 3.49 -4.54
N GLY A 133 -8.14 2.92 -4.88
CA GLY A 133 -9.38 3.66 -5.12
C GLY A 133 -9.79 4.48 -3.89
N TRP A 134 -9.80 3.86 -2.71
CA TRP A 134 -10.12 4.54 -1.45
C TRP A 134 -9.08 5.58 -1.06
N VAL A 135 -7.79 5.27 -1.20
CA VAL A 135 -6.68 6.20 -0.97
C VAL A 135 -6.84 7.44 -1.83
N LYS A 136 -7.07 7.27 -3.13
CA LYS A 136 -7.24 8.40 -4.06
C LYS A 136 -8.49 9.21 -3.73
N ARG A 137 -9.58 8.55 -3.36
CA ARG A 137 -10.83 9.21 -2.94
C ARG A 137 -10.64 10.02 -1.66
N ALA A 138 -9.97 9.48 -0.66
CA ALA A 138 -9.68 10.17 0.60
C ALA A 138 -8.78 11.39 0.36
N TRP A 139 -7.78 11.23 -0.51
CA TRP A 139 -6.89 12.31 -0.90
C TRP A 139 -7.62 13.46 -1.61
N ASP A 140 -8.50 13.14 -2.56
CA ASP A 140 -9.26 14.16 -3.30
C ASP A 140 -10.27 14.90 -2.41
N ARG A 141 -10.78 14.26 -1.36
CA ARG A 141 -11.69 14.89 -0.40
C ARG A 141 -11.00 15.89 0.52
N THR A 142 -9.71 15.74 0.76
CA THR A 142 -8.93 16.63 1.62
C THR A 142 -8.20 17.72 0.82
N ALA A 143 -8.43 17.80 -0.49
CA ALA A 143 -7.87 18.85 -1.32
C ALA A 143 -8.60 20.18 -1.08
N LEU A 144 -7.81 21.25 -0.95
CA LEU A 144 -8.35 22.61 -0.91
C LEU A 144 -9.02 22.93 -2.24
N PRO A 145 -10.25 23.47 -2.23
CA PRO A 145 -10.83 24.07 -3.43
C PRO A 145 -9.94 25.26 -3.84
N ARG A 146 -9.40 25.19 -5.07
CA ARG A 146 -8.72 26.30 -5.73
C ARG A 146 -9.76 27.22 -6.34
#